data_AF-A0AAU8JIU6-F1
#
_entry.id   AF-A0AAU8JIU6-F1
#
_cell.length_a   1.000
_cell.length_b   1.000
_cell.length_c   1.000
_cell.angle_alpha   90.00
_cell.angle_beta   90.00
_cell.angle_gamma   90.00
#
_symmetry.space_group_name_H-M   'P 1'
#
loop_
_entity.id
_entity.type
_entity.pdbx_description
1 polymer ?
#
loop_
_entity_poly.entity_id
_entity_poly.type
_entity_poly.pdbx_seq_one_letter_code
_entity_poly.pdbx_strand_id
1 'polypeptide(L)'
;MNSESRVTTLLNPSLEQLIDEIHAVNRAWKVALAFGDIPALATSLQEMKARLQVRLLHLYAPDRVYLALDTETGSDEPVYGLRLKEAIAGGQTDAAHLPVRVAKKFLSSELLERFTNL
;
A
#
# COMPACT_ATOMS: atom_id res chain seq x y z
N MET A 1 -10.33 -25.52 1.57
CA MET A 1 -9.21 -24.94 0.78
C MET A 1 -7.97 -25.78 1.04
N ASN A 2 -7.42 -26.46 0.03
CA ASN A 2 -6.26 -27.34 0.21
C ASN A 2 -4.95 -26.53 0.33
N SER A 3 -3.88 -27.16 0.81
CA SER A 3 -2.60 -26.49 1.06
C SER A 3 -1.95 -25.90 -0.21
N GLU A 4 -2.11 -26.55 -1.35
CA GLU A 4 -1.59 -26.06 -2.63
C GLU A 4 -2.30 -24.78 -3.08
N SER A 5 -3.63 -24.76 -3.00
CA SER A 5 -4.45 -23.56 -3.28
C SER A 5 -4.06 -22.39 -2.38
N ARG A 6 -3.72 -22.64 -1.11
CA ARG A 6 -3.23 -21.59 -0.20
C ARG A 6 -1.88 -21.02 -0.63
N VAL A 7 -0.95 -21.86 -1.08
CA VAL A 7 0.37 -21.42 -1.55
C VAL A 7 0.24 -20.61 -2.84
N THR A 8 -0.61 -21.03 -3.77
CA THR A 8 -0.83 -20.30 -5.03
C THR A 8 -1.45 -18.93 -4.77
N THR A 9 -2.44 -18.83 -3.89
CA THR A 9 -3.04 -17.54 -3.48
C THR A 9 -2.03 -16.66 -2.72
N LEU A 10 -1.15 -17.25 -1.91
CA LEU A 10 -0.16 -16.48 -1.15
C LEU A 10 0.92 -15.88 -2.06
N LEU A 11 1.27 -16.53 -3.16
CA LEU A 11 2.25 -16.04 -4.13
C LEU A 11 1.61 -15.05 -5.12
N ASN A 12 0.37 -15.32 -5.54
CA ASN A 12 -0.39 -14.51 -6.49
C ASN A 12 -1.74 -14.08 -5.87
N PRO A 13 -1.74 -13.15 -4.90
CA PRO A 13 -2.97 -12.65 -4.30
C PRO A 13 -3.74 -11.83 -5.32
N SER A 14 -5.06 -11.75 -5.17
CA SER A 14 -5.86 -10.84 -5.98
C SER A 14 -5.60 -9.38 -5.60
N LEU A 15 -5.98 -8.46 -6.49
CA LEU A 15 -5.91 -7.02 -6.27
C LEU A 15 -6.67 -6.63 -4.99
N GLU A 16 -7.88 -7.14 -4.85
CA GLU A 16 -8.79 -6.91 -3.72
C GLU A 16 -8.17 -7.42 -2.41
N GLN A 17 -7.60 -8.63 -2.42
CA GLN A 17 -6.96 -9.21 -1.24
C GLN A 17 -5.81 -8.33 -0.74
N LEU A 18 -4.93 -7.85 -1.64
CA LEU A 18 -3.84 -6.96 -1.25
C LEU A 18 -4.34 -5.61 -0.72
N ILE A 19 -5.37 -5.04 -1.35
CA ILE A 19 -5.95 -3.76 -0.91
C ILE A 19 -6.56 -3.90 0.49
N ASP A 20 -7.31 -4.97 0.73
CA ASP A 20 -7.91 -5.24 2.03
C ASP A 20 -6.86 -5.47 3.12
N GLU A 21 -5.78 -6.21 2.81
CA GLU A 21 -4.64 -6.40 3.70
C GLU A 21 -3.93 -5.07 4.00
N ILE A 22 -3.68 -4.22 3.00
CA ILE A 22 -3.09 -2.89 3.18
C ILE A 22 -3.94 -2.05 4.13
N HIS A 23 -5.25 -2.00 3.91
CA HIS A 23 -6.17 -1.23 4.76
C HIS A 23 -6.25 -1.80 6.17
N ALA A 24 -6.23 -3.13 6.34
CA ALA A 24 -6.22 -3.77 7.64
C ALA A 24 -4.95 -3.40 8.43
N VAL A 25 -3.77 -3.49 7.83
CA VAL A 25 -2.49 -3.12 8.46
C VAL A 25 -2.45 -1.62 8.75
N ASN A 26 -2.95 -0.77 7.85
CA ASN A 26 -3.04 0.68 8.05
C ASN A 26 -3.94 1.04 9.25
N ARG A 27 -5.07 0.37 9.41
CA ARG A 27 -5.95 0.54 10.59
C ARG A 27 -5.24 0.09 11.87
N ALA A 28 -4.58 -1.07 11.85
CA ALA A 28 -3.82 -1.55 12.99
C ALA A 28 -2.69 -0.58 13.40
N TRP A 29 -1.98 -0.01 12.42
CA TRP A 29 -0.95 1.01 12.67
C TRP A 29 -1.54 2.25 13.36
N LYS A 30 -2.68 2.78 12.87
CA LYS A 30 -3.37 3.92 13.49
C LYS A 30 -3.78 3.63 14.93
N VAL A 31 -4.29 2.43 15.21
CA VAL A 31 -4.63 1.99 16.57
C VAL A 31 -3.39 1.90 17.45
N ALA A 32 -2.29 1.33 16.94
CA ALA A 32 -1.04 1.22 17.69
C ALA A 32 -0.46 2.59 18.07
N LEU A 33 -0.54 3.59 17.18
CA LEU A 33 -0.15 4.97 17.49
C LEU A 33 -1.02 5.59 18.59
N ALA A 34 -2.32 5.30 18.62
CA ALA A 34 -3.23 5.81 19.62
C ALA A 34 -3.04 5.16 21.01
N PHE A 35 -2.47 3.95 21.08
CA PHE A 35 -2.26 3.22 22.33
C PHE A 35 -1.03 3.69 23.15
N GLY A 36 -0.20 4.58 22.62
CA GLY A 36 0.81 5.35 23.37
C GLY A 36 2.09 4.61 23.79
N ASP A 37 2.07 3.30 24.04
CA ASP A 37 3.20 2.59 24.69
C ASP A 37 3.77 1.40 23.90
N ILE A 38 3.56 1.37 22.57
CA ILE A 38 4.05 0.30 21.69
C ILE A 38 4.72 0.83 20.40
N PRO A 39 5.71 1.75 20.50
CA PRO A 39 6.33 2.38 19.34
C PRO A 39 6.95 1.35 18.37
N ALA A 40 7.52 0.26 18.88
CA ALA A 40 8.06 -0.81 18.05
C ALA A 40 6.99 -1.48 17.17
N LEU A 41 5.79 -1.73 17.71
CA LEU A 41 4.68 -2.30 16.94
C LEU A 41 4.21 -1.33 15.86
N ALA A 42 4.07 -0.04 16.19
CA ALA A 42 3.68 0.98 15.23
C ALA A 42 4.69 1.06 14.06
N THR A 43 5.99 1.03 14.35
CA THR A 43 7.04 0.97 13.32
C THR A 43 6.92 -0.30 12.47
N SER A 44 6.79 -1.48 13.08
CA SER A 44 6.65 -2.74 12.33
C SER A 44 5.41 -2.76 11.42
N LEU A 45 4.27 -2.25 11.89
CA LEU A 45 3.04 -2.15 11.09
C LEU A 45 3.19 -1.15 9.95
N GLN A 46 3.87 -0.02 10.18
CA GLN A 46 4.16 0.95 9.12
C GLN A 46 5.04 0.33 8.02
N GLU A 47 6.09 -0.40 8.40
CA GLU A 47 6.94 -1.10 7.43
C GLU A 47 6.21 -2.22 6.70
N MET A 48 5.36 -2.97 7.40
CA MET A 48 4.53 -4.01 6.79
C MET A 48 3.57 -3.42 5.76
N LYS A 49 2.90 -2.30 6.09
CA LYS A 49 2.04 -1.57 5.15
C LYS A 49 2.83 -1.16 3.90
N ALA A 50 4.01 -0.57 4.08
CA ALA A 50 4.85 -0.13 2.97
C ALA A 50 5.26 -1.30 2.06
N ARG A 51 5.63 -2.45 2.62
CA ARG A 51 5.97 -3.66 1.84
C ARG A 51 4.77 -4.19 1.05
N LEU A 52 3.58 -4.18 1.63
CA LEU A 52 2.35 -4.58 0.92
C LEU A 52 2.01 -3.61 -0.22
N GLN A 53 2.15 -2.30 0.00
CA GLN A 53 1.96 -1.27 -1.02
C GLN A 53 2.97 -1.43 -2.17
N VAL A 54 4.24 -1.71 -1.87
CA VAL A 54 5.28 -1.99 -2.87
C VAL A 54 4.95 -3.27 -3.65
N ARG A 55 4.48 -4.32 -2.98
CA ARG A 55 4.05 -5.56 -3.63
C ARG A 55 2.87 -5.31 -4.58
N LEU A 56 1.89 -4.52 -4.15
CA LEU A 56 0.75 -4.14 -4.98
C LEU A 56 1.21 -3.44 -6.27
N LEU A 57 2.13 -2.47 -6.15
CA LEU A 57 2.67 -1.76 -7.30
C LEU A 57 3.40 -2.69 -8.27
N HIS A 58 4.25 -3.59 -7.78
CA HIS A 58 4.96 -4.53 -8.65
C HIS A 58 4.04 -5.48 -9.43
N LEU A 59 2.91 -5.86 -8.85
CA LEU A 59 1.98 -6.81 -9.48
C LEU A 59 0.96 -6.14 -10.40
N TYR A 60 0.59 -4.89 -10.11
CA TYR A 60 -0.60 -4.27 -10.72
C TYR A 60 -0.36 -2.88 -11.33
N ALA A 61 0.80 -2.26 -11.14
CA ALA A 61 1.11 -0.96 -11.72
C ALA A 61 1.88 -1.08 -13.06
N PRO A 62 1.67 -0.12 -13.99
CA PRO A 62 0.74 1.01 -13.90
C PRO A 62 -0.69 0.66 -14.34
N ASP A 63 -0.96 -0.58 -14.73
CA ASP A 63 -2.17 -0.93 -15.49
C ASP A 63 -3.47 -0.85 -14.69
N ARG A 64 -3.42 -1.16 -13.38
CA ARG A 64 -4.58 -1.18 -12.48
C ARG A 64 -4.43 -0.23 -11.30
N VAL A 65 -3.19 0.02 -10.87
CA VAL A 65 -2.83 0.87 -9.73
C VAL A 65 -1.71 1.81 -10.14
N TYR A 66 -1.69 3.04 -9.61
CA TYR A 66 -0.63 4.02 -9.87
C TYR A 66 -0.38 4.91 -8.64
N LEU A 67 0.77 5.58 -8.62
CA LEU A 67 1.13 6.57 -7.62
C LEU A 67 0.69 7.95 -8.10
N ALA A 68 -0.12 8.65 -7.29
CA ALA A 68 -0.47 10.04 -7.50
C ALA A 68 0.05 10.87 -6.33
N LEU A 69 0.80 11.93 -6.60
CA LEU A 69 1.22 12.85 -5.53
C LEU A 69 -0.03 13.52 -4.95
N ASP A 70 -0.19 13.45 -3.64
CA ASP A 70 -1.33 14.03 -2.94
C ASP A 70 -0.89 15.30 -2.22
N THR A 71 -1.28 16.45 -2.78
CA THR A 71 -0.90 17.78 -2.30
C THR A 71 -1.91 18.37 -1.31
N GLU A 72 -3.06 17.71 -1.11
CA GLU A 72 -4.16 18.22 -0.28
C GLU A 72 -4.21 17.54 1.10
N THR A 73 -3.23 16.71 1.43
CA THR A 73 -3.18 16.04 2.73
C THR A 73 -2.70 16.99 3.83
N GLY A 74 -3.25 16.87 5.03
CA GLY A 74 -2.70 17.51 6.24
C GLY A 74 -1.43 16.82 6.79
N SER A 75 -0.69 16.09 5.96
CA SER A 75 0.54 15.40 6.34
C SER A 75 1.71 16.37 6.38
N ASP A 76 2.58 16.24 7.38
CA ASP A 76 3.81 17.03 7.50
C ASP A 76 4.88 16.67 6.45
N GLU A 77 4.71 15.54 5.75
CA GLU A 77 5.57 15.12 4.64
C GLU A 77 4.76 14.85 3.35
N PRO A 78 5.35 15.03 2.15
CA PRO A 78 4.68 14.71 0.91
C PRO A 78 4.40 13.21 0.81
N VAL A 79 3.20 12.88 0.36
CA VAL A 79 2.74 11.49 0.24
C VAL A 79 2.21 11.22 -1.16
N TYR A 80 2.41 9.99 -1.62
CA TYR A 80 1.67 9.45 -2.74
C TYR A 80 0.38 8.79 -2.23
N GLY A 81 -0.74 9.05 -2.89
CA GLY A 81 -1.89 8.15 -2.86
C GLY A 81 -1.67 7.01 -3.84
N LEU A 82 -1.86 5.75 -3.40
CA LEU A 82 -1.92 4.61 -4.31
C LEU A 82 -3.34 4.52 -4.86
N ARG A 83 -3.56 5.01 -6.08
CA ARG A 83 -4.89 5.12 -6.70
C ARG A 83 -5.18 3.95 -7.61
N LEU A 84 -6.45 3.55 -7.68
CA LEU A 84 -6.92 2.52 -8.59
C LEU A 84 -7.49 3.17 -9.84
N LYS A 85 -7.22 2.60 -11.02
CA LYS A 85 -7.85 3.05 -12.27
C LYS A 85 -9.34 2.71 -12.34
N GLU A 86 -9.74 1.62 -11.69
CA GLU A 86 -11.12 1.15 -11.56
C GLU A 86 -11.39 0.81 -10.10
N ALA A 87 -12.57 1.17 -9.59
CA ALA A 87 -12.97 0.79 -8.24
C ALA A 87 -13.11 -0.73 -8.11
N ILE A 88 -12.71 -1.28 -6.96
CA ILE A 88 -12.93 -2.70 -6.65
C ILE A 88 -14.33 -2.94 -6.06
N ALA A 89 -14.71 -4.21 -5.94
CA ALA A 89 -15.90 -4.62 -5.21
C ALA A 89 -15.84 -4.09 -3.77
N GLY A 90 -16.78 -3.20 -3.41
CA GLY A 90 -16.77 -2.45 -2.15
C GLY A 90 -16.58 -0.94 -2.32
N GLY A 91 -16.26 -0.47 -3.53
CA GLY A 91 -16.21 0.94 -3.88
C GLY A 91 -14.89 1.63 -3.51
N GLN A 92 -13.89 0.91 -2.99
CA GLN A 92 -12.58 1.49 -2.71
C GLN A 92 -11.89 1.92 -4.02
N THR A 93 -11.34 3.14 -4.00
CA THR A 93 -10.62 3.76 -5.12
C THR A 93 -9.14 4.00 -4.83
N ASP A 94 -8.67 3.66 -3.62
CA ASP A 94 -7.26 3.75 -3.24
C ASP A 94 -6.81 2.65 -2.27
N ALA A 95 -5.48 2.49 -2.18
CA ALA A 95 -4.77 1.58 -1.28
C ALA A 95 -3.92 2.37 -0.26
N ALA A 96 -4.51 3.42 0.33
CA ALA A 96 -3.92 4.29 1.33
C ALA A 96 -2.68 5.09 0.87
N HIS A 97 -2.24 6.02 1.72
CA HIS A 97 -1.08 6.87 1.45
C HIS A 97 0.25 6.19 1.77
N LEU A 98 1.25 6.49 0.95
CA LEU A 98 2.65 6.08 1.07
C LEU A 98 3.54 7.33 1.04
N PRO A 99 4.28 7.65 2.11
CA PRO A 99 5.21 8.78 2.08
C PRO A 99 6.23 8.69 0.96
N VAL A 100 6.52 9.81 0.31
CA VAL A 100 7.49 9.87 -0.80
C VAL A 100 8.86 9.35 -0.36
N ARG A 101 9.28 9.69 0.88
CA ARG A 101 10.52 9.20 1.48
C ARG A 101 10.54 7.67 1.60
N VAL A 102 9.41 7.06 1.98
CA VAL A 102 9.28 5.61 2.10
C VAL A 102 9.25 4.96 0.72
N ALA A 103 8.54 5.55 -0.25
CA ALA A 103 8.55 5.07 -1.63
C ALA A 103 9.97 5.01 -2.20
N LYS A 104 10.77 6.08 -2.00
CA LYS A 104 12.19 6.15 -2.40
C LYS A 104 13.11 5.15 -1.67
N LYS A 105 12.70 4.62 -0.52
CA LYS A 105 13.45 3.57 0.20
C LYS A 105 13.31 2.20 -0.48
N PHE A 106 12.16 1.94 -1.12
CA PHE A 106 11.82 0.61 -1.66
C PHE A 106 11.74 0.54 -3.18
N LEU A 107 11.63 1.68 -3.86
CA LEU A 107 11.47 1.78 -5.31
C LEU A 107 12.63 2.58 -5.90
N SER A 108 13.16 2.12 -7.03
CA SER A 108 14.13 2.89 -7.81
C SER A 108 13.45 4.09 -8.48
N SER A 109 14.24 5.06 -8.93
CA SER A 109 13.73 6.22 -9.65
C SER A 109 12.95 5.83 -10.91
N GLU A 110 13.40 4.80 -11.62
CA GLU A 110 12.76 4.28 -12.84
C GLU A 110 11.40 3.64 -12.53
N LEU A 111 11.29 2.90 -11.41
CA LEU A 111 10.01 2.34 -10.97
C LEU A 111 9.06 3.44 -10.50
N LEU A 112 9.57 4.46 -9.79
CA LEU A 112 8.76 5.60 -9.38
C LEU A 112 8.19 6.32 -10.59
N GLU A 113 9.02 6.63 -11.58
CA GLU A 113 8.59 7.25 -12.84
C GLU A 113 7.56 6.40 -13.57
N ARG A 114 7.82 5.09 -13.71
CA ARG A 114 6.88 4.14 -14.32
C ARG A 114 5.54 4.10 -13.59
N PHE A 115 5.54 4.17 -12.27
CA PHE A 115 4.32 4.06 -11.47
C PHE A 115 3.57 5.38 -11.32
N THR A 116 4.19 6.52 -11.63
CA THR A 116 3.55 7.85 -11.64
C THR A 116 3.08 8.29 -13.02
N ASN A 117 3.66 7.76 -14.09
CA ASN A 117 3.26 8.08 -15.46
C ASN A 117 2.01 7.29 -15.85
N LEU A 118 0.94 8.02 -16.16
CA LEU A 118 -0.34 7.48 -16.62
C LEU A 118 -0.46 7.54 -18.15
#